data_AF-A0A2P5Z0C7-F1
#
_entry.id   AF-A0A2P5Z0C7-F1
#
_cell.length_a   1.000
_cell.length_b   1.000
_cell.length_c   1.000
_cell.angle_alpha   90.00
_cell.angle_beta   90.00
_cell.angle_gamma   90.00
#
_symmetry.space_group_name_H-M   'P 1'
#
loop_
_entity.id
_entity.type
_entity.pdbx_description
1 polymer ?
#
loop_
_entity_poly.entity_id
_entity_poly.type
_entity_poly.pdbx_seq_one_letter_code
_entity_poly.pdbx_strand_id
1 'polypeptide(L)'
;MALSALRRSLRPALCAALLPLCLWCAAACAQVTPALLAPGEYALDPAQSRFGFEIRTRFGQRIEGFFPRYEGTVHVLPDGRHQVHLRLFTAYVEIPGKPRYTGWMRGEDFFDAPRYPTVSFDSQPFSPQVLGKGGPIPGILSIRGISHAETLTVMPAACTRAGYDCDVISRGTVLRGRYGMDKWDLALSDRVTFVLRARLTEASTR
;
A
#
# COMPACT_ATOMS: atom_id res chain seq x y z
N MET A 1 -72.08 -18.32 -32.99
CA MET A 1 -72.35 -19.26 -34.10
C MET A 1 -72.24 -18.51 -35.42
N ALA A 2 -71.21 -18.79 -36.21
CA ALA A 2 -71.05 -18.53 -37.66
C ALA A 2 -69.54 -18.65 -37.98
N LEU A 3 -69.04 -19.83 -38.36
CA LEU A 3 -68.99 -20.40 -39.72
C LEU A 3 -67.98 -19.72 -40.66
N SER A 4 -66.80 -20.35 -40.75
CA SER A 4 -66.10 -20.79 -41.97
C SER A 4 -65.84 -19.81 -43.13
N ALA A 5 -64.55 -19.57 -43.41
CA ALA A 5 -63.97 -19.43 -44.76
C ALA A 5 -62.47 -19.79 -44.67
N LEU A 6 -62.05 -20.99 -45.08
CA LEU A 6 -61.61 -21.40 -46.43
C LEU A 6 -60.19 -20.92 -46.82
N ARG A 7 -59.29 -21.90 -46.77
CA ARG A 7 -57.99 -22.09 -47.46
C ARG A 7 -57.68 -21.16 -48.64
N ARG A 8 -56.43 -20.67 -48.72
CA ARG A 8 -55.48 -21.07 -49.79
C ARG A 8 -54.05 -20.56 -49.55
N SER A 9 -53.14 -21.51 -49.73
CA SER A 9 -51.68 -21.48 -49.92
C SER A 9 -51.10 -20.28 -50.70
N LEU A 10 -49.88 -19.84 -50.34
CA LEU A 10 -48.63 -20.00 -51.13
C LEU A 10 -47.44 -19.33 -50.39
N ARG A 11 -46.27 -19.96 -50.48
CA ARG A 11 -44.99 -19.68 -49.78
C ARG A 11 -44.26 -18.44 -50.40
N PRO A 12 -42.97 -18.19 -50.07
CA PRO A 12 -42.41 -17.56 -48.88
C PRO A 12 -41.63 -16.27 -49.26
N ALA A 13 -41.29 -15.39 -48.31
CA ALA A 13 -40.32 -14.33 -48.56
C ALA A 13 -39.37 -14.20 -47.37
N LEU A 14 -38.10 -14.56 -47.63
CA LEU A 14 -36.97 -14.27 -46.78
C LEU A 14 -36.83 -12.75 -46.59
N CYS A 15 -36.61 -12.30 -45.37
CA CYS A 15 -35.87 -11.07 -45.11
C CYS A 15 -35.02 -11.29 -43.85
N ALA A 16 -33.71 -11.35 -44.07
CA ALA A 16 -32.69 -11.59 -43.06
C ALA A 16 -32.65 -10.43 -42.05
N ALA A 17 -32.87 -10.74 -40.77
CA ALA A 17 -32.63 -9.81 -39.67
C ALA A 17 -31.14 -9.87 -39.27
N LEU A 18 -30.40 -8.82 -39.62
CA LEU A 18 -29.02 -8.60 -39.19
C LEU A 18 -29.01 -8.14 -37.72
N LEU A 19 -28.52 -8.99 -36.82
CA LEU A 19 -28.16 -8.64 -35.44
C LEU A 19 -26.78 -7.97 -35.43
N PRO A 20 -26.57 -6.82 -34.77
CA PRO A 20 -25.25 -6.25 -34.63
C PRO A 20 -24.49 -7.04 -33.55
N LEU A 21 -23.40 -7.71 -33.94
CA LEU A 21 -22.43 -8.27 -33.00
C LEU A 21 -21.76 -7.10 -32.26
N CYS A 22 -22.15 -6.85 -31.02
CA CYS A 22 -21.37 -6.05 -30.09
C CYS A 22 -20.06 -6.78 -29.78
N LEU A 23 -19.00 -6.47 -30.54
CA LEU A 23 -17.62 -6.82 -30.18
C LEU A 23 -17.20 -5.99 -28.96
N TRP A 24 -17.41 -6.55 -27.77
CA TRP A 24 -16.76 -6.07 -26.56
C TRP A 24 -15.29 -6.49 -26.63
N CYS A 25 -14.38 -5.53 -26.80
CA CYS A 25 -12.95 -5.81 -26.63
C CYS A 25 -12.69 -6.10 -25.15
N ALA A 26 -12.47 -7.38 -24.83
CA ALA A 26 -11.96 -7.80 -23.54
C ALA A 26 -10.53 -7.23 -23.40
N ALA A 27 -10.39 -6.13 -22.68
CA ALA A 27 -9.09 -5.62 -22.27
C ALA A 27 -8.46 -6.65 -21.32
N ALA A 28 -7.58 -7.51 -21.85
CA ALA A 28 -6.78 -8.41 -21.05
C ALA A 28 -5.80 -7.57 -20.22
N CYS A 29 -6.08 -7.39 -18.94
CA CYS A 29 -5.08 -6.85 -18.00
C CYS A 29 -3.90 -7.83 -17.95
N ALA A 30 -2.77 -7.46 -18.55
CA ALA A 30 -1.52 -8.21 -18.43
C ALA A 30 -1.12 -8.26 -16.96
N GLN A 31 -1.12 -9.46 -16.36
CA GLN A 31 -0.66 -9.65 -14.99
C GLN A 31 0.86 -9.76 -14.99
N VAL A 32 1.53 -8.88 -14.26
CA VAL A 32 2.98 -8.93 -14.08
C VAL A 32 3.29 -10.01 -13.03
N THR A 33 4.00 -11.06 -13.45
CA THR A 33 4.47 -12.10 -12.52
C THR A 33 5.77 -11.62 -11.86
N PRO A 34 5.80 -11.44 -10.52
CA PRO A 34 7.01 -10.99 -9.86
C PRO A 34 8.11 -12.06 -9.95
N ALA A 35 9.35 -11.62 -10.17
CA ALA A 35 10.52 -12.50 -10.12
C ALA A 35 10.71 -13.07 -8.71
N LEU A 36 10.99 -14.37 -8.61
CA LEU A 36 11.25 -15.04 -7.34
C LEU A 36 12.66 -14.69 -6.85
N LEU A 37 12.76 -14.26 -5.59
CA LEU A 37 14.03 -14.04 -4.91
C LEU A 37 14.50 -15.33 -4.24
N ALA A 38 15.83 -15.50 -4.13
CA ALA A 38 16.40 -16.59 -3.37
C ALA A 38 16.18 -16.35 -1.86
N PRO A 39 16.12 -17.41 -1.02
CA PRO A 39 16.09 -17.23 0.42
C PRO A 39 17.29 -16.42 0.93
N GLY A 40 17.05 -15.49 1.85
CA GLY A 40 18.08 -14.60 2.37
C GLY A 40 17.53 -13.27 2.87
N GLU A 41 18.43 -12.40 3.32
CA GLU A 41 18.09 -11.04 3.79
C GLU A 41 18.45 -10.01 2.73
N TYR A 42 17.51 -9.11 2.45
CA TYR A 42 17.65 -8.04 1.48
C TYR A 42 17.47 -6.68 2.18
N ALA A 43 18.44 -5.79 2.01
CA ALA A 43 18.40 -4.46 2.61
C ALA A 43 17.57 -3.47 1.77
N LEU A 44 16.91 -2.53 2.45
CA LEU A 44 16.28 -1.38 1.80
C LEU A 44 17.33 -0.35 1.41
N ASP A 45 17.28 0.14 0.17
CA ASP A 45 18.18 1.18 -0.33
C ASP A 45 17.84 2.53 0.33
N PRO A 46 18.76 3.12 1.14
CA PRO A 46 18.56 4.40 1.81
C PRO A 46 18.40 5.57 0.82
N ALA A 47 19.01 5.49 -0.36
CA ALA A 47 18.99 6.55 -1.35
C ALA A 47 17.64 6.63 -2.07
N GLN A 48 17.03 5.48 -2.35
CA GLN A 48 15.79 5.38 -3.15
C GLN A 48 14.53 5.13 -2.32
N SER A 49 14.62 4.57 -1.10
CA SER A 49 13.43 4.32 -0.28
C SER A 49 13.02 5.55 0.52
N ARG A 50 11.70 5.76 0.64
CA ARG A 50 11.08 6.88 1.36
C ARG A 50 9.91 6.38 2.18
N PHE A 51 9.93 6.67 3.48
CA PHE A 51 8.85 6.30 4.40
C PHE A 51 8.22 7.56 4.98
N GLY A 52 6.94 7.75 4.69
CA GLY A 52 6.21 8.94 5.10
C GLY A 52 4.82 8.65 5.61
N PHE A 53 4.17 9.72 6.01
CA PHE A 53 2.80 9.70 6.50
C PHE A 53 2.07 10.99 6.09
N GLU A 54 0.76 10.88 6.03
CA GLU A 54 -0.18 11.97 5.76
C GLU A 54 -1.22 12.01 6.88
N ILE A 55 -1.48 13.21 7.38
CA ILE A 55 -2.59 13.50 8.30
C ILE A 55 -3.36 14.71 7.77
N ARG A 56 -4.67 14.73 8.01
CA ARG A 56 -5.51 15.89 7.70
C ARG A 56 -5.90 16.64 8.96
N THR A 57 -5.91 17.97 8.92
CA THR A 57 -6.55 18.77 9.95
C THR A 57 -8.07 18.66 9.84
N ARG A 58 -8.80 18.98 10.91
CA ARG A 58 -10.27 19.03 10.89
C ARG A 58 -10.81 20.11 9.93
N PHE A 59 -9.96 21.06 9.55
CA PHE A 59 -10.25 22.12 8.58
C PHE A 59 -9.83 21.76 7.14
N GLY A 60 -9.49 20.49 6.87
CA GLY A 60 -9.21 19.98 5.52
C GLY A 60 -7.79 20.20 5.02
N GLN A 61 -6.89 20.79 5.81
CA GLN A 61 -5.49 20.95 5.40
C GLN A 61 -4.75 19.62 5.48
N ARG A 62 -3.97 19.31 4.45
CA ARG A 62 -3.11 18.14 4.41
C ARG A 62 -1.73 18.48 4.97
N ILE A 63 -1.26 17.65 5.90
CA ILE A 63 0.09 17.72 6.46
C ILE A 63 0.79 16.41 6.14
N GLU A 64 1.97 16.50 5.54
CA GLU A 64 2.80 15.36 5.17
C GLU A 64 4.12 15.43 5.92
N GLY A 65 4.60 14.28 6.37
CA GLY A 65 5.92 14.15 6.95
C GLY A 65 6.60 12.84 6.54
N PHE A 66 7.88 12.72 6.87
CA PHE A 66 8.69 11.58 6.50
C PHE A 66 9.77 11.28 7.54
N PHE A 67 10.33 10.07 7.45
CA PHE A 67 11.42 9.58 8.29
C PHE A 67 12.70 9.49 7.45
N PRO A 68 13.63 10.45 7.56
CA PRO A 68 14.89 10.45 6.82
C PRO A 68 15.84 9.33 7.26
N ARG A 69 15.69 8.84 8.49
CA ARG A 69 16.52 7.77 9.06
C ARG A 69 15.65 6.60 9.45
N TYR A 70 16.06 5.41 9.02
CA TYR A 70 15.39 4.15 9.27
C TYR A 70 16.37 2.99 9.11
N GLU A 71 15.96 1.83 9.61
CA GLU A 71 16.52 0.52 9.31
C GLU A 71 15.40 -0.34 8.76
N GLY A 72 15.65 -1.13 7.72
CA GLY A 72 14.68 -2.12 7.31
C GLY A 72 15.25 -3.19 6.40
N THR A 73 14.69 -4.38 6.56
CA THR A 73 15.11 -5.59 5.86
C THR A 73 13.88 -6.33 5.34
N VAL A 74 14.07 -7.03 4.22
CA VAL A 74 13.11 -7.99 3.67
C VAL A 74 13.77 -9.35 3.73
N HIS A 75 13.18 -10.26 4.51
CA HIS A 75 13.65 -11.62 4.67
C HIS A 75 12.84 -12.51 3.74
N VAL A 76 13.52 -13.18 2.82
CA VAL A 76 12.93 -14.23 1.99
C VAL A 76 13.17 -15.55 2.70
N LEU A 77 12.08 -16.14 3.20
CA LEU A 77 12.09 -17.37 3.96
C LEU A 77 12.41 -18.58 3.06
N PRO A 78 12.81 -19.73 3.64
CA PRO A 78 13.08 -20.94 2.87
C PRO A 78 11.91 -21.45 2.02
N ASP A 79 10.67 -21.12 2.41
CA ASP A 79 9.45 -21.45 1.68
C ASP A 79 9.07 -20.41 0.60
N GLY A 80 9.93 -19.40 0.39
CA GLY A 80 9.76 -18.33 -0.59
C GLY A 80 8.83 -17.20 -0.15
N ARG A 81 8.24 -17.25 1.05
CA ARG A 81 7.47 -16.12 1.60
C ARG A 81 8.41 -15.00 2.01
N HIS A 82 7.91 -13.77 1.93
CA HIS A 82 8.63 -12.58 2.34
C HIS A 82 8.16 -12.15 3.73
N GLN A 83 9.07 -11.61 4.52
CA GLN A 83 8.79 -10.98 5.81
C GLN A 83 9.54 -9.65 5.89
N VAL A 84 8.88 -8.60 6.36
CA VAL A 84 9.46 -7.25 6.44
C VAL A 84 9.64 -6.87 7.90
N HIS A 85 10.83 -6.34 8.21
CA HIS A 85 11.14 -5.68 9.46
C HIS A 85 11.52 -4.23 9.16
N LEU A 86 10.84 -3.28 9.78
CA LEU A 86 11.07 -1.85 9.55
C LEU A 86 11.13 -1.12 10.89
N ARG A 87 12.14 -0.26 11.05
CA ARG A 87 12.31 0.67 12.16
C ARG A 87 12.53 2.08 11.63
N LEU A 88 11.68 3.02 12.04
CA LEU A 88 11.74 4.42 11.67
C LEU A 88 12.17 5.24 12.88
N PHE A 89 13.24 6.03 12.76
CA PHE A 89 13.77 6.79 13.90
C PHE A 89 13.00 8.09 14.12
N THR A 90 12.33 8.19 15.27
CA THR A 90 11.44 9.31 15.61
C THR A 90 12.20 10.62 15.83
N ALA A 91 13.46 10.57 16.27
CA ALA A 91 14.31 11.75 16.44
C ALA A 91 14.54 12.52 15.13
N TYR A 92 14.45 11.84 13.97
CA TYR A 92 14.72 12.41 12.65
C TYR A 92 13.46 12.75 11.88
N VAL A 93 12.27 12.41 12.38
CA VAL A 93 11.02 12.64 11.65
C VAL A 93 10.83 14.12 11.32
N GLU A 94 10.37 14.44 10.11
CA GLU A 94 10.30 15.80 9.57
C GLU A 94 8.98 16.10 8.86
N ILE A 95 8.49 17.32 9.02
CA ILE A 95 7.44 17.93 8.18
C ILE A 95 8.12 19.04 7.35
N PRO A 96 8.31 18.84 6.03
CA PRO A 96 9.04 19.77 5.18
C PRO A 96 8.52 21.21 5.28
N GLY A 97 9.44 22.18 5.41
CA GLY A 97 9.12 23.60 5.46
C GLY A 97 8.36 24.06 6.72
N LYS A 98 8.19 23.20 7.73
CA LYS A 98 7.44 23.51 8.96
C LYS A 98 8.22 23.13 10.23
N PRO A 99 9.31 23.84 10.58
CA PRO A 99 10.18 23.46 11.70
C PRO A 99 9.47 23.40 13.05
N ARG A 100 8.47 24.26 13.30
CA ARG A 100 7.64 24.18 14.52
C ARG A 100 6.83 22.89 14.61
N TYR A 101 6.26 22.45 13.49
CA TYR A 101 5.45 21.23 13.42
C TYR A 101 6.36 20.00 13.59
N THR A 102 7.56 20.03 12.99
CA THR A 102 8.60 19.03 13.24
C THR A 102 8.96 18.94 14.72
N GLY A 103 9.14 20.08 15.39
CA GLY A 103 9.41 20.13 16.83
C GLY A 103 8.30 19.49 17.66
N TRP A 104 7.05 19.88 17.42
CA TRP A 104 5.89 19.29 18.13
C TRP A 104 5.78 17.79 17.90
N MET A 105 5.93 17.34 16.65
CA MET A 105 5.85 15.94 16.28
C MET A 105 6.89 15.07 17.01
N ARG A 106 8.08 15.59 17.30
CA ARG A 106 9.13 14.90 18.07
C ARG A 106 8.88 14.95 19.58
N GLY A 107 8.02 15.84 20.05
CA GLY A 107 7.70 16.07 21.46
C GLY A 107 6.68 15.07 22.03
N GLU A 108 6.36 15.27 23.31
CA GLU A 108 5.61 14.32 24.14
C GLU A 108 4.14 14.11 23.76
N ASP A 109 3.53 15.08 23.08
CA ASP A 109 2.16 15.00 22.57
C ASP A 109 2.03 14.05 21.36
N PHE A 110 3.14 13.75 20.70
CA PHE A 110 3.22 12.92 19.50
C PHE A 110 4.21 11.78 19.71
N PHE A 111 5.33 11.71 18.97
CA PHE A 111 6.22 10.55 19.03
C PHE A 111 7.02 10.44 20.33
N ASP A 112 7.23 11.55 21.04
CA ASP A 112 8.00 11.57 22.28
C ASP A 112 9.37 10.91 22.10
N ALA A 113 10.10 11.42 21.10
CA ALA A 113 11.29 10.79 20.55
C ALA A 113 12.38 10.44 21.58
N PRO A 114 12.62 11.23 22.65
CA PRO A 114 13.59 10.86 23.69
C PRO A 114 13.21 9.59 24.45
N ARG A 115 11.92 9.33 24.67
CA ARG A 115 11.43 8.13 25.40
C ARG A 115 11.18 6.96 24.46
N TYR A 116 10.72 7.25 23.24
CA TYR A 116 10.37 6.24 22.23
C TYR A 116 11.10 6.53 20.92
N PRO A 117 12.33 6.04 20.76
CA PRO A 117 13.21 6.42 19.65
C PRO A 117 12.81 5.81 18.30
N THR A 118 11.91 4.83 18.29
CA THR A 118 11.52 4.12 17.08
C THR A 118 10.01 3.92 16.95
N VAL A 119 9.54 4.00 15.71
CA VAL A 119 8.31 3.33 15.25
C VAL A 119 8.76 2.05 14.55
N SER A 120 8.12 0.91 14.82
CA SER A 120 8.48 -0.36 14.19
C SER A 120 7.29 -1.07 13.59
N PHE A 121 7.51 -1.73 12.44
CA PHE A 121 6.55 -2.59 11.81
C PHE A 121 7.18 -3.94 11.46
N ASP A 122 6.60 -5.01 11.99
CA ASP A 122 7.01 -6.39 11.75
C ASP A 122 5.87 -7.12 11.06
N SER A 123 6.06 -7.49 9.80
CA SER A 123 5.02 -8.19 9.05
C SER A 123 4.92 -9.66 9.46
N GLN A 124 3.74 -10.24 9.25
CA GLN A 124 3.63 -11.68 9.08
C GLN A 124 4.26 -12.08 7.73
N PRO A 125 4.70 -13.34 7.56
CA PRO A 125 5.15 -13.83 6.28
C PRO A 125 4.03 -13.80 5.23
N PHE A 126 4.30 -13.22 4.06
CA PHE A 126 3.34 -13.07 2.96
C PHE A 126 3.91 -13.59 1.64
N SER A 127 3.03 -13.93 0.69
CA SER A 127 3.47 -14.46 -0.60
C SER A 127 3.97 -13.35 -1.54
N PRO A 128 5.07 -13.53 -2.29
CA PRO A 128 5.64 -12.52 -3.19
C PRO A 128 4.67 -12.03 -4.28
N GLN A 129 3.63 -12.81 -4.60
CA GLN A 129 2.60 -12.46 -5.57
C GLN A 129 1.85 -11.17 -5.21
N VAL A 130 1.82 -10.79 -3.94
CA VAL A 130 1.27 -9.51 -3.46
C VAL A 130 1.98 -8.31 -4.11
N LEU A 131 3.27 -8.42 -4.46
CA LEU A 131 4.00 -7.32 -5.10
C LEU A 131 3.47 -7.03 -6.51
N GLY A 132 3.08 -8.06 -7.27
CA GLY A 132 2.51 -7.91 -8.61
C GLY A 132 1.03 -7.57 -8.62
N LYS A 133 0.24 -8.21 -7.74
CA LYS A 133 -1.23 -8.08 -7.72
C LYS A 133 -1.75 -6.96 -6.80
N GLY A 134 -0.90 -6.45 -5.92
CA GLY A 134 -1.34 -5.71 -4.74
C GLY A 134 -2.03 -6.62 -3.72
N GLY A 135 -2.19 -6.12 -2.50
CA GLY A 135 -2.88 -6.87 -1.45
C GLY A 135 -2.45 -6.50 -0.03
N PRO A 136 -3.18 -7.00 0.98
CA PRO A 136 -2.89 -6.75 2.37
C PRO A 136 -1.67 -7.55 2.86
N ILE A 137 -0.88 -6.92 3.72
CA ILE A 137 0.22 -7.51 4.50
C ILE A 137 -0.09 -7.20 5.97
N PRO A 138 -0.58 -8.19 6.74
CA PRO A 138 -0.78 -8.02 8.18
C PRO A 138 0.56 -7.97 8.90
N GLY A 139 0.61 -7.23 10.01
CA GLY A 139 1.80 -7.12 10.85
C GLY A 139 1.50 -6.48 12.20
N ILE A 140 2.53 -6.37 13.03
CA ILE A 140 2.48 -5.65 14.30
C ILE A 140 3.14 -4.29 14.11
N LEU A 141 2.39 -3.23 14.38
CA LEU A 141 2.88 -1.85 14.41
C LEU A 141 3.06 -1.42 15.86
N SER A 142 4.26 -0.95 16.19
CA SER A 142 4.57 -0.41 17.51
C SER A 142 4.93 1.07 17.40
N ILE A 143 4.18 1.92 18.10
CA ILE A 143 4.42 3.36 18.21
C ILE A 143 4.30 3.72 19.69
N ARG A 144 5.28 4.47 20.22
CA ARG A 144 5.35 4.84 21.65
C ARG A 144 5.28 3.63 22.61
N GLY A 145 5.88 2.51 22.24
CA GLY A 145 5.84 1.27 23.02
C GLY A 145 4.47 0.58 23.05
N ILE A 146 3.44 1.14 22.40
CA ILE A 146 2.12 0.52 22.26
C ILE A 146 2.08 -0.23 20.93
N SER A 147 1.74 -1.52 21.00
CA SER A 147 1.74 -2.43 19.85
C SER A 147 0.33 -2.87 19.49
N HIS A 148 -0.01 -2.82 18.20
CA HIS A 148 -1.29 -3.30 17.68
C HIS A 148 -1.09 -4.09 16.38
N ALA A 149 -2.00 -5.02 16.12
CA ALA A 149 -2.13 -5.62 14.80
C ALA A 149 -2.69 -4.58 13.82
N GLU A 150 -1.94 -4.31 12.75
CA GLU A 150 -2.29 -3.40 11.68
C GLU A 150 -2.02 -4.07 10.32
N THR A 151 -2.52 -3.48 9.24
CA THR A 151 -2.32 -4.01 7.89
C THR A 151 -1.81 -2.93 6.95
N LEU A 152 -0.75 -3.26 6.20
CA LEU A 152 -0.28 -2.47 5.08
C LEU A 152 -0.82 -3.05 3.78
N THR A 153 -1.41 -2.23 2.94
CA THR A 153 -1.85 -2.64 1.60
C THR A 153 -0.80 -2.26 0.58
N VAL A 154 -0.20 -3.28 -0.06
CA VAL A 154 0.70 -3.11 -1.21
C VAL A 154 -0.11 -2.77 -2.45
N MET A 155 0.36 -1.79 -3.20
CA MET A 155 -0.16 -1.45 -4.51
C MET A 155 0.43 -2.39 -5.56
N PRO A 156 -0.34 -2.77 -6.60
CA PRO A 156 0.19 -3.54 -7.72
C PRO A 156 1.39 -2.83 -8.35
N ALA A 157 2.51 -3.52 -8.48
CA ALA A 157 3.70 -2.97 -9.14
C ALA A 157 3.46 -2.82 -10.65
N ALA A 158 4.05 -1.77 -11.23
CA ALA A 158 4.02 -1.51 -12.67
C ALA A 158 5.19 -2.17 -13.43
N CYS A 159 6.06 -2.92 -12.74
CA CYS A 159 7.28 -3.51 -13.29
C CYS A 159 7.44 -4.97 -12.85
N THR A 160 8.23 -5.73 -13.61
CA THR A 160 8.47 -7.16 -13.35
C THR A 160 9.26 -7.41 -12.07
N ARG A 161 10.33 -6.62 -11.81
CA ARG A 161 11.13 -6.72 -10.59
C ARG A 161 10.78 -5.59 -9.63
N ALA A 162 9.63 -5.71 -9.00
CA ALA A 162 9.21 -4.79 -7.94
C ALA A 162 10.26 -4.73 -6.82
N GLY A 163 10.65 -3.52 -6.40
CA GLY A 163 11.73 -3.29 -5.45
C GLY A 163 13.11 -3.13 -6.10
N TYR A 164 13.28 -3.41 -7.40
CA TYR A 164 14.52 -3.13 -8.14
C TYR A 164 14.28 -2.14 -9.28
N ASP A 165 13.34 -2.46 -10.19
CA ASP A 165 13.04 -1.63 -11.36
C ASP A 165 12.02 -0.52 -11.04
N CYS A 166 11.08 -0.80 -10.12
CA CYS A 166 10.12 0.18 -9.57
C CYS A 166 9.96 0.07 -8.06
N ASP A 167 9.43 1.12 -7.42
CA ASP A 167 9.19 1.14 -5.98
C ASP A 167 8.08 0.15 -5.62
N VAL A 168 8.25 -0.59 -4.52
CA VAL A 168 7.11 -1.23 -3.85
C VAL A 168 6.41 -0.15 -3.03
N ILE A 169 5.20 0.21 -3.43
CA ILE A 169 4.39 1.20 -2.72
C ILE A 169 3.40 0.47 -1.82
N SER A 170 3.40 0.78 -0.53
CA SER A 170 2.39 0.29 0.41
C SER A 170 1.78 1.42 1.22
N ARG A 171 0.53 1.21 1.67
CA ARG A 171 -0.23 2.17 2.46
C ARG A 171 -0.85 1.50 3.68
N GLY A 172 -0.73 2.13 4.83
CA GLY A 172 -1.39 1.71 6.06
C GLY A 172 -2.16 2.87 6.66
N THR A 173 -3.35 2.63 7.17
CA THR A 173 -4.12 3.67 7.86
C THR A 173 -4.33 3.26 9.30
N VAL A 174 -3.95 4.14 10.22
CA VAL A 174 -4.05 3.90 11.66
C VAL A 174 -4.76 5.05 12.36
N LEU A 175 -5.15 4.82 13.60
CA LEU A 175 -5.75 5.82 14.49
C LEU A 175 -4.71 6.24 15.54
N ARG A 176 -4.28 7.50 15.54
CA ARG A 176 -3.21 7.99 16.42
C ARG A 176 -3.57 7.88 17.90
N GLY A 177 -4.85 8.00 18.25
CA GLY A 177 -5.34 7.84 19.63
C GLY A 177 -5.08 6.44 20.20
N ARG A 178 -5.06 5.39 19.35
CA ARG A 178 -4.71 4.01 19.79
C ARG A 178 -3.27 3.87 20.27
N TYR A 179 -2.42 4.83 19.93
CA TYR A 179 -1.01 4.89 20.31
C TYR A 179 -0.74 6.03 21.31
N GLY A 180 -1.78 6.50 22.02
CA GLY A 180 -1.66 7.54 23.05
C GLY A 180 -1.32 8.93 22.51
N MET A 181 -1.44 9.15 21.19
CA MET A 181 -1.26 10.45 20.56
C MET A 181 -2.64 11.05 20.28
N ASP A 182 -3.44 11.32 21.31
CA ASP A 182 -4.83 11.79 21.22
C ASP A 182 -4.99 13.30 21.42
N LYS A 183 -3.98 13.99 21.98
CA LYS A 183 -3.91 15.45 22.06
C LYS A 183 -4.22 16.10 20.71
N TRP A 184 -4.89 17.26 20.69
CA TRP A 184 -5.28 17.98 19.46
C TRP A 184 -6.35 17.29 18.59
N ASP A 185 -7.16 16.36 19.12
CA ASP A 185 -8.32 15.74 18.44
C ASP A 185 -9.34 16.72 17.82
N LEU A 186 -9.52 17.88 18.45
CA LEU A 186 -10.34 18.99 17.95
C LEU A 186 -9.74 19.68 16.72
N ALA A 187 -8.43 19.62 16.51
CA ALA A 187 -7.73 20.28 15.41
C ALA A 187 -7.23 19.30 14.33
N LEU A 188 -6.89 18.07 14.72
CA LEU A 188 -6.27 17.05 13.87
C LEU A 188 -7.15 15.80 13.78
N SER A 189 -7.23 15.25 12.56
CA SER A 189 -7.81 13.92 12.32
C SER A 189 -7.13 12.88 13.20
N ASP A 190 -7.91 11.92 13.68
CA ASP A 190 -7.35 10.74 14.34
C ASP A 190 -6.71 9.77 13.32
N ARG A 191 -7.23 9.78 12.09
CA ARG A 191 -6.71 8.97 10.99
C ARG A 191 -5.39 9.50 10.46
N VAL A 192 -4.37 8.65 10.46
CA VAL A 192 -3.04 8.87 9.85
C VAL A 192 -2.81 7.79 8.81
N THR A 193 -2.38 8.19 7.62
CA THR A 193 -2.04 7.26 6.53
C THR A 193 -0.54 7.23 6.32
N PHE A 194 0.10 6.11 6.60
CA PHE A 194 1.47 5.84 6.21
C PHE A 194 1.53 5.51 4.71
N VAL A 195 2.52 6.08 4.04
CA VAL A 195 2.85 5.80 2.63
C VAL A 195 4.32 5.41 2.58
N LEU A 196 4.57 4.15 2.27
CA LEU A 196 5.91 3.57 2.25
C LEU A 196 6.29 3.28 0.81
N ARG A 197 7.44 3.79 0.37
CA ARG A 197 8.03 3.51 -0.93
C ARG A 197 9.36 2.81 -0.69
N ALA A 198 9.41 1.53 -0.99
CA ALA A 198 10.58 0.70 -0.73
C ALA A 198 11.30 0.35 -2.03
N ARG A 199 12.62 0.48 -1.99
CA ARG A 199 13.55 -0.02 -2.99
C ARG A 199 14.58 -0.89 -2.29
N LEU A 200 14.96 -1.99 -2.91
CA LEU A 200 16.01 -2.89 -2.41
C LEU A 200 17.35 -2.45 -2.97
N THR A 201 18.41 -2.64 -2.17
CA THR A 201 19.77 -2.50 -2.68
C THR A 201 20.03 -3.65 -3.66
N GLU A 202 20.54 -3.34 -4.85
CA GLU A 202 21.08 -4.39 -5.71
C GLU A 202 22.27 -5.05 -5.01
N ALA A 203 22.30 -6.38 -4.99
CA ALA A 203 23.53 -7.07 -4.65
C ALA A 203 24.57 -6.63 -5.68
N SER A 204 25.54 -5.82 -5.26
CA SER A 204 26.67 -5.44 -6.12
C SER A 204 27.30 -6.75 -6.58
N THR A 205 27.13 -7.06 -7.86
CA THR A 205 27.89 -8.10 -8.53
C THR A 205 29.35 -7.67 -8.43
N ARG A 206 30.09 -8.25 -7.47
CA ARG A 206 31.55 -8.22 -7.49
C ARG A 206 32.05 -9.33 -8.39
#